data_AF-A0A9E5WSC9-F1
#
_entry.id   AF-A0A9E5WSC9-F1
#
_cell.length_a   1.000
_cell.length_b   1.000
_cell.length_c   1.000
_cell.angle_alpha   90.00
_cell.angle_beta   90.00
_cell.angle_gamma   90.00
#
_symmetry.space_group_name_H-M   'P 1'
#
loop_
_entity.id
_entity.type
_entity.pdbx_description
1 polymer ?
#
loop_
_entity_poly.entity_id
_entity_poly.type
_entity_poly.pdbx_seq_one_letter_code
_entity_poly.pdbx_strand_id
1 'polypeptide(L)'
;ELDGGLYLYGLDVATGQMKYHRHLRGPDYRLDPETKKIVLRGPCNDGVPPDAQFSQNYLLPMGSLSDILAADEETIFMRTRAFDRELEPRKKPLPPLVPAYGYLDDTYFKRAPWRIGGEFGRMAVFSEQEAIVVRQFDTLRGLDPTVYFTPGAKGYTLFAKNMRGGRRGAKRKRPPSGSTWLKRIPIRVRAMVLAGDRLYAAGPPDVLDPKDPLGPYEGRLGGILAVYDATSGEQLAERKLSAPPVFNGMAAARGRLLISLTDGSVACFGER
;
A
#
# COMPACT_ATOMS: atom_id res chain seq x y z
N GLU A 1 -7.84 5.19 30.04
CA GLU A 1 -7.80 4.34 28.85
C GLU A 1 -8.92 4.81 27.94
N LEU A 2 -8.61 5.24 26.70
CA LEU A 2 -9.56 6.02 25.90
C LEU A 2 -10.33 5.21 24.84
N ASP A 3 -9.80 4.06 24.39
CA ASP A 3 -10.39 3.32 23.26
C ASP A 3 -10.65 1.82 23.52
N GLY A 4 -10.17 1.26 24.64
CA GLY A 4 -10.35 -0.17 24.96
C GLY A 4 -9.61 -1.12 24.02
N GLY A 5 -8.70 -0.63 23.17
CA GLY A 5 -7.88 -1.42 22.26
C GLY A 5 -8.62 -2.02 21.03
N LEU A 6 -7.95 -2.96 20.36
CA LEU A 6 -8.47 -3.64 19.16
C LEU A 6 -8.78 -5.10 19.45
N TYR A 7 -9.89 -5.59 18.92
CA TYR A 7 -10.25 -7.01 18.98
C TYR A 7 -10.14 -7.63 17.59
N LEU A 8 -9.38 -8.70 17.50
CA LEU A 8 -9.20 -9.50 16.30
C LEU A 8 -9.90 -10.85 16.50
N TYR A 9 -10.72 -11.25 15.53
CA TYR A 9 -11.51 -12.47 15.59
C TYR A 9 -11.24 -13.35 14.37
N GLY A 10 -11.02 -14.64 14.62
CA GLY A 10 -10.96 -15.68 13.60
C GLY A 10 -12.27 -16.45 13.61
N LEU A 11 -13.01 -16.40 12.51
CA LEU A 11 -14.33 -17.03 12.38
C LEU A 11 -14.26 -18.21 11.40
N ASP A 12 -15.08 -19.22 11.66
CA ASP A 12 -15.44 -20.20 10.65
C ASP A 12 -16.30 -19.54 9.57
N VAL A 13 -15.89 -19.65 8.31
CA VAL A 13 -16.57 -18.96 7.21
C VAL A 13 -17.98 -19.49 6.96
N ALA A 14 -18.23 -20.78 7.19
CA ALA A 14 -19.52 -21.41 6.90
C ALA A 14 -20.55 -21.16 8.01
N THR A 15 -20.10 -21.21 9.27
CA THR A 15 -20.99 -21.14 10.44
C THR A 15 -20.98 -19.79 11.14
N GLY A 16 -19.98 -18.94 10.88
CA GLY A 16 -19.75 -17.70 11.63
C GLY A 16 -19.24 -17.92 13.06
N GLN A 17 -19.00 -19.17 13.47
CA GLN A 17 -18.54 -19.49 14.82
C GLN A 17 -17.13 -18.91 15.05
N MET A 18 -16.93 -18.25 16.18
CA MET A 18 -15.61 -17.77 16.60
C MET A 18 -14.71 -18.96 16.97
N LYS A 19 -13.59 -19.08 16.28
CA LYS A 19 -12.53 -20.07 16.54
C LYS A 19 -11.42 -19.49 17.41
N TYR A 20 -10.99 -18.26 17.08
CA TYR A 20 -9.86 -17.60 17.73
C TYR A 20 -10.20 -16.14 18.05
N HIS A 21 -9.58 -15.60 19.10
CA HIS A 21 -9.69 -14.18 19.41
C HIS A 21 -8.40 -13.62 20.02
N ARG A 22 -8.14 -12.35 19.74
CA ARG A 22 -7.05 -11.59 20.34
C ARG A 22 -7.46 -10.18 20.67
N HIS A 23 -7.10 -9.74 21.86
CA HIS A 23 -7.23 -8.36 22.29
C HIS A 23 -5.86 -7.68 22.28
N LEU A 24 -5.72 -6.64 21.47
CA LEU A 24 -4.52 -5.83 21.36
C LEU A 24 -4.75 -4.55 22.15
N ARG A 25 -4.03 -4.43 23.28
CA ARG A 25 -4.11 -3.28 24.17
C ARG A 25 -2.77 -2.55 24.27
N GLY A 26 -2.84 -1.26 24.58
CA GLY A 26 -1.67 -0.42 24.81
C GLY A 26 -0.93 -0.02 23.53
N PRO A 27 0.27 0.55 23.65
CA PRO A 27 1.05 0.71 24.88
C PRO A 27 0.49 1.80 25.80
N ASP A 28 0.58 1.56 27.11
CA ASP A 28 0.25 2.54 28.16
C ASP A 28 1.55 3.14 28.71
N TYR A 29 1.54 4.41 29.09
CA TYR A 29 2.72 5.11 29.61
C TYR A 29 2.45 5.80 30.94
N ARG A 30 3.51 5.99 31.72
CA ARG A 30 3.55 6.87 32.90
C ARG A 30 4.79 7.75 32.87
N LEU A 31 4.73 8.89 33.57
CA LEU A 31 5.92 9.69 33.84
C LEU A 31 6.56 9.20 35.14
N ASP A 32 7.86 8.95 35.12
CA ASP A 32 8.61 8.70 36.33
C ASP A 32 8.76 10.01 37.14
N PRO A 33 8.34 10.06 38.41
CA PRO A 33 8.28 11.31 39.17
C PRO A 33 9.66 11.90 39.48
N GLU A 34 10.69 11.06 39.61
CA GLU A 34 12.05 11.48 39.97
C GLU A 34 12.86 11.82 38.72
N THR A 35 12.92 10.88 37.77
CA THR A 35 13.76 11.01 36.58
C THR A 35 13.10 11.81 35.45
N LYS A 36 11.79 12.08 35.56
CA LYS A 36 10.95 12.72 34.51
C LYS A 36 10.98 11.97 33.18
N LYS A 37 11.40 10.70 33.16
CA LYS A 37 11.40 9.86 31.95
C LYS A 37 10.02 9.25 31.72
N ILE A 38 9.73 8.97 30.47
CA ILE A 38 8.52 8.23 30.09
C ILE A 38 8.81 6.74 30.32
N VAL A 39 7.88 6.05 30.98
CA VAL A 39 8.02 4.62 31.33
C VAL A 39 6.86 3.85 30.73
N LEU A 40 7.17 2.77 30.01
CA LEU A 40 6.17 1.85 29.47
C LEU A 40 5.50 1.06 30.61
N ARG A 41 4.17 1.08 30.65
CA ARG A 41 3.36 0.36 31.63
C ARG A 41 2.96 -1.00 31.06
N GLY A 42 3.45 -2.06 31.70
CA GLY A 42 3.07 -3.43 31.37
C GLY A 42 3.61 -3.91 30.01
N PRO A 43 3.18 -5.10 29.56
CA PRO A 43 3.60 -5.63 28.27
C PRO A 43 3.00 -4.79 27.14
N CYS A 44 3.77 -4.59 26.08
CA CYS A 44 3.27 -4.07 24.82
C CYS A 44 3.47 -5.08 23.69
N ASN A 45 2.68 -4.93 22.62
CA ASN A 45 2.73 -5.83 21.46
C ASN A 45 4.03 -5.71 20.63
N ASP A 46 4.93 -4.79 20.98
CA ASP A 46 6.20 -4.54 20.30
C ASP A 46 7.38 -5.31 20.90
N GLY A 47 7.15 -6.17 21.90
CA GLY A 47 8.21 -6.96 22.54
C GLY A 47 9.21 -6.11 23.33
N VAL A 48 8.84 -4.86 23.64
CA VAL A 48 9.61 -4.00 24.53
C VAL A 48 9.31 -4.42 25.98
N PRO A 49 10.34 -4.57 26.83
CA PRO A 49 10.13 -4.95 28.23
C PRO A 49 9.23 -3.96 28.97
N PRO A 50 8.38 -4.44 29.90
CA PRO A 50 7.72 -3.58 30.87
C PRO A 50 8.74 -2.68 31.58
N ASP A 51 8.33 -1.48 31.96
CA ASP A 51 9.16 -0.46 32.64
C ASP A 51 10.36 0.06 31.85
N ALA A 52 10.43 -0.22 30.54
CA ALA A 52 11.38 0.45 29.65
C ALA A 52 11.23 1.98 29.73
N GLN A 53 12.36 2.67 29.88
CA GLN A 53 12.41 4.12 30.04
C GLN A 53 12.84 4.81 28.74
N PHE A 54 12.18 5.90 28.42
CA PHE A 54 12.43 6.71 27.23
C PHE A 54 12.74 8.15 27.63
N SER A 55 13.78 8.71 27.02
CA SER A 55 14.18 10.11 27.17
C SER A 55 13.47 11.05 26.20
N GLN A 56 12.83 10.51 25.17
CA GLN A 56 12.18 11.25 24.09
C GLN A 56 10.73 10.80 23.93
N ASN A 57 9.84 11.73 23.60
CA ASN A 57 8.41 11.48 23.46
C ASN A 57 7.97 11.13 22.02
N TYR A 58 8.90 11.03 21.06
CA TYR A 58 8.58 10.84 19.63
C TYR A 58 9.09 9.52 19.03
N LEU A 59 9.76 8.67 19.82
CA LEU A 59 10.22 7.32 19.43
C LEU A 59 9.71 6.26 20.41
N LEU A 60 8.49 6.47 20.91
CA LEU A 60 7.82 5.51 21.78
C LEU A 60 7.27 4.35 20.93
N PRO A 61 7.16 3.14 21.51
CA PRO A 61 6.31 2.10 20.95
C PRO A 61 4.92 2.67 20.60
N MET A 62 4.35 2.23 19.50
CA MET A 62 3.08 2.80 19.01
C MET A 62 1.94 1.83 19.26
N GLY A 63 0.75 2.38 19.51
CA GLY A 63 -0.49 1.62 19.53
C GLY A 63 -0.67 0.80 18.27
N SER A 64 -1.37 -0.32 18.39
CA SER A 64 -1.76 -1.07 17.20
C SER A 64 -2.88 -0.30 16.50
N LEU A 65 -2.77 -0.13 15.19
CA LEU A 65 -3.79 0.51 14.37
C LEU A 65 -4.46 -0.55 13.49
N SER A 66 -5.78 -0.49 13.36
CA SER A 66 -6.53 -1.30 12.42
C SER A 66 -6.27 -0.87 10.98
N ASP A 67 -6.47 -1.81 10.06
CA ASP A 67 -6.46 -1.62 8.62
C ASP A 67 -7.04 -2.88 7.94
N ILE A 68 -7.08 -2.89 6.62
CA ILE A 68 -7.27 -4.12 5.85
C ILE A 68 -6.19 -5.13 6.24
N LEU A 69 -6.62 -6.35 6.57
CA LEU A 69 -5.72 -7.47 6.82
C LEU A 69 -5.17 -7.97 5.49
N ALA A 70 -3.85 -8.11 5.41
CA ALA A 70 -3.19 -8.83 4.33
C ALA A 70 -2.74 -10.19 4.86
N ALA A 71 -2.55 -11.18 3.98
CA ALA A 71 -2.04 -12.48 4.41
C ALA A 71 -1.15 -13.11 3.35
N ASP A 72 -0.20 -13.92 3.79
CA ASP A 72 0.44 -14.95 2.99
C ASP A 72 -0.04 -16.34 3.47
N GLU A 73 0.63 -17.42 3.04
CA GLU A 73 0.22 -18.78 3.40
C GLU A 73 0.24 -19.03 4.91
N GLU A 74 1.13 -18.38 5.67
CA GLU A 74 1.32 -18.66 7.10
C GLU A 74 0.96 -17.50 8.02
N THR A 75 0.99 -16.27 7.51
CA THR A 75 1.00 -15.06 8.31
C THR A 75 -0.12 -14.11 7.91
N ILE A 76 -0.86 -13.63 8.90
CA ILE A 76 -1.82 -12.54 8.78
C ILE A 76 -1.14 -11.24 9.23
N PHE A 77 -1.18 -10.22 8.39
CA PHE A 77 -0.59 -8.91 8.64
C PHE A 77 -1.67 -7.86 8.90
N MET A 78 -1.45 -7.05 9.91
CA MET A 78 -2.21 -5.82 10.17
C MET A 78 -1.22 -4.68 10.30
N ARG A 79 -0.96 -3.98 9.20
CA ARG A 79 0.07 -2.93 9.08
C ARG A 79 1.46 -3.43 9.49
N THR A 80 1.91 -3.07 10.70
CA THR A 80 3.21 -3.45 11.27
C THR A 80 3.11 -4.63 12.24
N ARG A 81 1.91 -5.20 12.42
CA ARG A 81 1.65 -6.39 13.23
C ARG A 81 1.53 -7.61 12.34
N ALA A 82 1.91 -8.76 12.90
CA ALA A 82 1.82 -10.03 12.22
C ALA A 82 1.39 -11.12 13.20
N PHE A 83 0.57 -12.04 12.71
CA PHE A 83 -0.06 -13.11 13.47
C PHE A 83 -0.01 -14.42 12.68
N ASP A 84 -0.05 -15.56 13.34
CA ASP A 84 -0.41 -16.83 12.68
C ASP A 84 -1.93 -16.97 12.50
N ARG A 85 -2.35 -18.14 12.02
CA ARG A 85 -3.76 -18.44 11.73
C ARG A 85 -4.62 -18.57 13.00
N GLU A 86 -3.98 -18.78 14.13
CA GLU A 86 -4.56 -18.84 15.47
C GLU A 86 -4.58 -17.47 16.16
N LEU A 87 -4.14 -16.42 15.46
CA LEU A 87 -4.02 -15.03 15.92
C LEU A 87 -2.95 -14.79 17.00
N GLU A 88 -1.96 -15.68 17.10
CA GLU A 88 -0.82 -15.50 17.99
C GLU A 88 0.27 -14.64 17.32
N PRO A 89 0.86 -13.66 18.04
CA PRO A 89 1.81 -12.73 17.45
C PRO A 89 3.08 -13.42 16.90
N ARG A 90 3.43 -13.12 15.65
CA ARG A 90 4.71 -13.52 15.06
C ARG A 90 5.73 -12.40 15.17
N LYS A 91 6.93 -12.74 15.66
CA LYS A 91 8.06 -11.81 15.72
C LYS A 91 8.64 -11.58 14.32
N LYS A 92 8.62 -10.33 13.86
CA LYS A 92 9.43 -9.79 12.75
C LYS A 92 9.06 -10.07 11.28
N PRO A 93 7.95 -10.69 10.85
CA PRO A 93 7.60 -10.61 9.44
C PRO A 93 6.91 -9.26 9.16
N LEU A 94 7.47 -8.50 8.22
CA LEU A 94 6.75 -7.40 7.58
C LEU A 94 6.04 -7.98 6.35
N PRO A 95 4.85 -7.47 5.98
CA PRO A 95 4.23 -7.88 4.73
C PRO A 95 5.16 -7.54 3.55
N PRO A 96 5.08 -8.27 2.43
CA PRO A 96 5.83 -7.95 1.21
C PRO A 96 5.62 -6.50 0.76
N LEU A 97 4.39 -6.00 0.92
CA LEU A 97 3.99 -4.62 0.69
C LEU A 97 3.66 -3.95 2.03
N VAL A 98 4.45 -2.94 2.41
CA VAL A 98 4.28 -2.20 3.67
C VAL A 98 3.62 -0.85 3.40
N PRO A 99 2.33 -0.66 3.72
CA PRO A 99 1.66 0.63 3.61
C PRO A 99 1.89 1.46 4.87
N ALA A 100 2.66 2.55 4.79
CA ALA A 100 3.00 3.35 5.98
C ALA A 100 1.76 3.86 6.74
N TYR A 101 0.74 4.34 6.01
CA TYR A 101 -0.49 4.89 6.58
C TYR A 101 -1.72 4.00 6.36
N GLY A 102 -1.50 2.78 5.86
CA GLY A 102 -2.51 1.78 5.61
C GLY A 102 -2.93 1.66 4.14
N TYR A 103 -3.68 0.61 3.82
CA TYR A 103 -4.09 0.28 2.46
C TYR A 103 -5.20 1.19 1.92
N LEU A 104 -5.88 1.92 2.79
CA LEU A 104 -7.00 2.80 2.42
C LEU A 104 -6.64 4.30 2.38
N ASP A 105 -5.42 4.68 2.77
CA ASP A 105 -5.02 6.09 2.71
C ASP A 105 -4.91 6.54 1.24
N ASP A 106 -5.86 7.36 0.81
CA ASP A 106 -5.97 7.84 -0.56
C ASP A 106 -5.24 9.19 -0.84
N THR A 107 -4.58 9.80 0.17
CA THR A 107 -4.19 11.23 0.24
C THR A 107 -2.94 11.65 -0.57
N TYR A 108 -2.25 10.73 -1.25
CA TYR A 108 -1.03 11.00 -2.04
C TYR A 108 0.12 11.69 -1.25
N PHE A 109 0.13 11.57 0.08
CA PHE A 109 1.13 12.24 0.90
C PHE A 109 2.55 11.63 0.72
N LYS A 110 3.51 12.46 0.29
CA LYS A 110 4.91 12.05 -0.03
C LYS A 110 5.61 11.29 1.11
N ARG A 111 5.28 11.58 2.38
CA ARG A 111 5.91 10.94 3.56
C ARG A 111 5.22 9.64 3.99
N ALA A 112 4.16 9.24 3.30
CA ALA A 112 3.32 8.09 3.58
C ALA A 112 3.31 7.02 2.46
N PRO A 113 4.44 6.73 1.77
CA PRO A 113 4.37 5.82 0.63
C PRO A 113 4.14 4.38 1.07
N TRP A 114 3.61 3.59 0.15
CA TRP A 114 3.74 2.14 0.21
C TRP A 114 5.17 1.75 -0.15
N ARG A 115 5.70 0.72 0.49
CA ARG A 115 7.05 0.21 0.25
C ARG A 115 7.03 -1.28 -0.09
N ILE A 116 7.80 -1.66 -1.10
CA ILE A 116 7.96 -3.04 -1.54
C ILE A 116 9.34 -3.21 -2.19
N GLY A 117 10.06 -4.28 -1.86
CA GLY A 117 11.35 -4.58 -2.52
C GLY A 117 12.43 -3.49 -2.40
N GLY A 118 12.35 -2.64 -1.37
CA GLY A 118 13.22 -1.47 -1.21
C GLY A 118 12.81 -0.24 -2.04
N GLU A 119 11.78 -0.38 -2.87
CA GLU A 119 11.16 0.70 -3.63
C GLU A 119 10.02 1.35 -2.83
N PHE A 120 9.59 2.51 -3.30
CA PHE A 120 8.48 3.25 -2.74
C PHE A 120 7.56 3.74 -3.85
N GLY A 121 6.27 3.84 -3.53
CA GLY A 121 5.31 4.42 -4.43
C GLY A 121 4.00 4.72 -3.76
N ARG A 122 3.08 5.20 -4.59
CA ARG A 122 1.71 5.45 -4.18
C ARG A 122 0.92 4.15 -4.10
N MET A 123 1.13 3.29 -5.08
CA MET A 123 0.49 1.99 -5.22
C MET A 123 1.50 1.03 -5.83
N ALA A 124 1.35 -0.23 -5.49
CA ALA A 124 2.10 -1.30 -6.11
C ALA A 124 1.21 -2.53 -6.29
N VAL A 125 1.50 -3.29 -7.34
CA VAL A 125 1.02 -4.65 -7.55
C VAL A 125 2.23 -5.55 -7.65
N PHE A 126 2.12 -6.80 -7.22
CA PHE A 126 3.28 -7.68 -7.18
C PHE A 126 2.89 -9.15 -7.33
N SER A 127 3.85 -9.91 -7.82
CA SER A 127 3.89 -11.36 -7.79
C SER A 127 5.12 -11.81 -6.99
N GLU A 128 5.41 -13.10 -6.96
CA GLU A 128 6.67 -13.60 -6.41
C GLU A 128 7.91 -13.13 -7.19
N GLN A 129 7.73 -12.77 -8.47
CA GLN A 129 8.85 -12.49 -9.38
C GLN A 129 9.12 -11.00 -9.53
N GLU A 130 8.08 -10.18 -9.48
CA GLU A 130 8.20 -8.75 -9.74
C GLU A 130 7.21 -7.92 -8.91
N ALA A 131 7.59 -6.67 -8.69
CA ALA A 131 6.70 -5.63 -8.20
C ALA A 131 6.65 -4.51 -9.24
N ILE A 132 5.44 -4.06 -9.57
CA ILE A 132 5.22 -2.90 -10.43
C ILE A 132 4.67 -1.79 -9.56
N VAL A 133 5.34 -0.64 -9.60
CA VAL A 133 5.12 0.47 -8.68
C VAL A 133 4.83 1.74 -9.48
N VAL A 134 3.84 2.50 -9.02
CA VAL A 134 3.58 3.85 -9.53
C VAL A 134 3.93 4.89 -8.47
N ARG A 135 4.66 5.95 -8.85
CA ARG A 135 5.01 7.05 -7.94
C ARG A 135 4.99 8.40 -8.65
N GLN A 136 4.58 9.41 -7.89
CA GLN A 136 4.53 10.80 -8.34
C GLN A 136 5.91 11.47 -8.27
N PHE A 137 6.62 11.28 -7.15
CA PHE A 137 7.92 11.90 -6.90
C PHE A 137 9.05 10.92 -7.21
N ASP A 138 10.14 11.43 -7.77
CA ASP A 138 11.32 10.62 -8.10
C ASP A 138 12.12 10.21 -6.86
N THR A 139 12.07 11.01 -5.80
CA THR A 139 12.72 10.71 -4.53
C THR A 139 11.86 11.11 -3.33
N LEU A 140 12.13 10.52 -2.17
CA LEU A 140 11.51 10.89 -0.90
C LEU A 140 12.25 12.02 -0.15
N ARG A 141 13.25 12.66 -0.77
CA ARG A 141 13.97 13.78 -0.14
C ARG A 141 12.97 14.89 0.19
N GLY A 142 12.82 15.16 1.49
CA GLY A 142 12.02 16.27 1.99
C GLY A 142 12.81 17.56 1.95
N LEU A 143 12.11 18.70 1.88
CA LEU A 143 12.69 20.05 1.90
C LEU A 143 13.68 20.35 0.77
N ASP A 144 13.71 19.51 -0.27
CA ASP A 144 14.47 19.75 -1.50
C ASP A 144 13.54 20.40 -2.55
N PRO A 145 13.75 21.68 -2.90
CA PRO A 145 12.88 22.41 -3.81
C PRO A 145 12.96 21.89 -5.26
N THR A 146 13.94 21.03 -5.57
CA THR A 146 14.08 20.41 -6.89
C THR A 146 13.23 19.13 -7.03
N VAL A 147 12.71 18.61 -5.91
CA VAL A 147 11.90 17.38 -5.88
C VAL A 147 10.42 17.72 -5.78
N TYR A 148 9.89 18.26 -6.88
CA TYR A 148 8.48 18.61 -7.06
C TYR A 148 7.83 17.80 -8.19
N PHE A 149 6.50 17.86 -8.24
CA PHE A 149 5.68 17.29 -9.30
C PHE A 149 4.83 18.39 -9.92
N THR A 150 4.77 18.43 -11.25
CA THR A 150 3.90 19.35 -12.00
C THR A 150 2.83 18.52 -12.71
N PRO A 151 1.55 18.63 -12.31
CA PRO A 151 0.46 17.96 -13.00
C PRO A 151 0.37 18.36 -14.48
N GLY A 152 0.02 17.40 -15.33
CA GLY A 152 -0.13 17.63 -16.77
C GLY A 152 1.19 17.85 -17.53
N ALA A 153 2.34 17.74 -16.87
CA ALA A 153 3.65 17.92 -17.51
C ALA A 153 4.32 16.58 -17.82
N LYS A 154 5.03 16.00 -16.85
CA LYS A 154 5.83 14.78 -17.07
C LYS A 154 5.07 13.49 -16.77
N GLY A 155 3.93 13.54 -16.09
CA GLY A 155 3.23 12.34 -15.63
C GLY A 155 3.91 11.59 -14.49
N TYR A 156 3.30 10.45 -14.14
CA TYR A 156 3.69 9.60 -13.03
C TYR A 156 4.72 8.57 -13.50
N THR A 157 5.68 8.22 -12.64
CA THR A 157 6.66 7.16 -12.91
C THR A 157 6.02 5.81 -12.62
N LEU A 158 5.83 4.98 -13.64
CA LEU A 158 5.44 3.59 -13.54
C LEU A 158 6.65 2.72 -13.89
N PHE A 159 6.98 1.74 -13.05
CA PHE A 159 8.18 0.91 -13.27
C PHE A 159 8.04 -0.48 -12.66
N ALA A 160 8.74 -1.44 -13.27
CA ALA A 160 8.86 -2.80 -12.75
C ALA A 160 10.18 -3.00 -11.98
N LYS A 161 10.12 -3.86 -10.98
CA LYS A 161 11.24 -4.26 -10.12
C LYS A 161 11.26 -5.77 -9.98
N ASN A 162 12.37 -6.39 -10.35
CA ASN A 162 12.60 -7.79 -10.03
C ASN A 162 12.71 -8.03 -8.52
N MET A 163 11.93 -8.99 -8.02
CA MET A 163 11.86 -9.37 -6.61
C MET A 163 12.70 -10.62 -6.28
N ARG A 164 13.16 -11.38 -7.29
CA ARG A 164 14.02 -12.55 -7.10
C ARG A 164 15.43 -12.11 -6.64
N GLY A 165 15.88 -12.65 -5.51
CA GLY A 165 17.23 -12.40 -4.97
C GLY A 165 17.31 -11.30 -3.88
N GLY A 166 16.19 -10.73 -3.46
CA GLY A 166 16.11 -9.68 -2.43
C GLY A 166 16.27 -10.11 -0.96
N ARG A 167 16.93 -11.24 -0.65
CA ARG A 167 17.23 -11.58 0.76
C ARG A 167 18.27 -10.58 1.30
N ARG A 168 17.92 -9.89 2.38
CA ARG A 168 18.82 -8.98 3.13
C ARG A 168 20.12 -9.71 3.47
N GLY A 169 21.26 -9.24 2.94
CA GLY A 169 22.60 -9.69 3.33
C GLY A 169 23.47 -10.35 2.25
N ALA A 170 22.95 -10.64 1.06
CA ALA A 170 23.79 -11.17 -0.03
C ALA A 170 24.56 -10.06 -0.76
N LYS A 171 25.89 -10.19 -0.85
CA LYS A 171 26.74 -9.33 -1.71
C LYS A 171 26.16 -9.31 -3.13
N ARG A 172 25.82 -8.13 -3.62
CA ARG A 172 25.18 -7.89 -4.92
C ARG A 172 26.02 -8.45 -6.08
N LYS A 173 25.72 -9.66 -6.56
CA LYS A 173 25.94 -10.03 -7.96
C LYS A 173 24.76 -9.45 -8.77
N ARG A 174 25.05 -8.91 -9.96
CA ARG A 174 24.07 -8.27 -10.86
C ARG A 174 22.75 -9.08 -10.90
N PRO A 175 21.58 -8.45 -10.74
CA PRO A 175 20.31 -9.16 -10.84
C PRO A 175 20.18 -9.78 -12.25
N PRO A 176 19.56 -10.97 -12.38
CA PRO A 176 19.23 -11.53 -13.69
C PRO A 176 18.28 -10.58 -14.42
N SER A 177 18.38 -10.52 -15.74
CA SER A 177 17.67 -9.63 -16.64
C SER A 177 16.16 -9.95 -16.80
N GLY A 178 15.40 -9.93 -15.70
CA GLY A 178 13.93 -9.96 -15.74
C GLY A 178 13.37 -8.59 -15.35
N SER A 179 12.87 -7.85 -16.35
CA SER A 179 12.09 -6.58 -16.30
C SER A 179 12.47 -5.53 -15.23
N THR A 180 13.23 -4.52 -15.66
CA THR A 180 13.42 -3.24 -14.94
C THR A 180 13.12 -2.08 -15.89
N TRP A 181 11.92 -2.06 -16.45
CA TRP A 181 11.49 -0.93 -17.28
C TRP A 181 10.97 0.21 -16.41
N LEU A 182 11.03 1.40 -16.98
CA LEU A 182 10.47 2.62 -16.41
C LEU A 182 9.78 3.41 -17.52
N LYS A 183 8.55 3.86 -17.24
CA LYS A 183 7.75 4.69 -18.14
C LYS A 183 7.17 5.87 -17.37
N ARG A 184 6.95 6.97 -18.08
CA ARG A 184 6.13 8.09 -17.62
C ARG A 184 4.74 7.94 -18.21
N ILE A 185 3.72 7.93 -17.37
CA ILE A 185 2.33 7.75 -17.79
C ILE A 185 1.48 8.98 -17.43
N PRO A 186 0.59 9.43 -18.33
CA PRO A 186 -0.28 10.58 -18.09
C PRO A 186 -1.58 10.18 -17.34
N ILE A 187 -1.46 9.30 -16.34
CA ILE A 187 -2.61 8.79 -15.57
C ILE A 187 -2.30 8.94 -14.08
N ARG A 188 -3.18 9.61 -13.35
CA ARG A 188 -3.14 9.63 -11.88
C ARG A 188 -3.72 8.31 -11.36
N VAL A 189 -2.90 7.27 -11.39
CA VAL A 189 -3.34 5.90 -11.13
C VAL A 189 -3.96 5.74 -9.74
N ARG A 190 -5.27 5.45 -9.70
CA ARG A 190 -6.05 5.21 -8.47
C ARG A 190 -6.31 3.72 -8.21
N ALA A 191 -6.26 2.87 -9.24
CA ALA A 191 -6.39 1.43 -9.09
C ALA A 191 -5.48 0.70 -10.10
N MET A 192 -4.86 -0.40 -9.65
CA MET A 192 -3.98 -1.23 -10.47
C MET A 192 -4.22 -2.70 -10.20
N VAL A 193 -4.09 -3.52 -11.24
CA VAL A 193 -4.09 -4.99 -11.14
C VAL A 193 -3.01 -5.56 -12.05
N LEU A 194 -2.23 -6.50 -11.54
CA LEU A 194 -1.37 -7.38 -12.32
C LEU A 194 -2.09 -8.71 -12.52
N ALA A 195 -2.33 -9.11 -13.77
CA ALA A 195 -2.98 -10.37 -14.13
C ALA A 195 -2.23 -11.06 -15.27
N GLY A 196 -1.38 -12.03 -14.92
CA GLY A 196 -0.48 -12.69 -15.87
C GLY A 196 0.58 -11.73 -16.40
N ASP A 197 0.70 -11.63 -17.72
CA ASP A 197 1.60 -10.75 -18.46
C ASP A 197 1.04 -9.33 -18.64
N ARG A 198 -0.15 -9.03 -18.11
CA ARG A 198 -0.84 -7.74 -18.28
C ARG A 198 -0.93 -6.97 -16.99
N LEU A 199 -0.52 -5.70 -17.08
CA LEU A 199 -0.75 -4.70 -16.05
C LEU A 199 -1.90 -3.80 -16.48
N TYR A 200 -2.92 -3.72 -15.64
CA TYR A 200 -4.03 -2.78 -15.77
C TYR A 200 -3.81 -1.64 -14.79
N ALA A 201 -3.85 -0.40 -15.28
CA ALA A 201 -3.78 0.79 -14.44
C ALA A 201 -4.89 1.76 -14.84
N ALA A 202 -5.63 2.26 -13.87
CA ALA A 202 -6.72 3.18 -14.12
C ALA A 202 -6.74 4.36 -13.15
N GLY A 203 -7.22 5.49 -13.65
CA GLY A 203 -7.27 6.76 -12.94
C GLY A 203 -7.77 7.88 -13.83
N PRO A 204 -8.01 9.08 -13.29
CA PRO A 204 -8.26 10.24 -14.14
C PRO A 204 -7.00 10.63 -14.93
N PRO A 205 -7.17 11.30 -16.08
CA PRO A 205 -6.04 11.79 -16.87
C PRO A 205 -5.20 12.80 -16.09
N ASP A 206 -3.88 12.75 -16.26
CA ASP A 206 -2.96 13.81 -15.80
C ASP A 206 -2.93 14.93 -16.85
N VAL A 207 -3.96 15.77 -16.83
CA VAL A 207 -4.10 16.94 -17.70
C VAL A 207 -4.44 18.14 -16.82
N LEU A 208 -3.96 19.33 -17.21
CA LEU A 208 -4.34 20.58 -16.56
C LEU A 208 -5.01 21.49 -17.60
N ASP A 209 -6.35 21.47 -17.63
CA ASP A 209 -7.11 22.41 -18.45
C ASP A 209 -7.20 23.76 -17.71
N PRO A 210 -6.71 24.88 -18.28
CA PRO A 210 -6.85 26.19 -17.64
C PRO A 210 -8.30 26.62 -17.37
N LYS A 211 -9.27 26.09 -18.12
CA LYS A 211 -10.70 26.37 -17.95
C LYS A 211 -11.37 25.49 -16.90
N ASP A 212 -10.80 24.31 -16.63
CA ASP A 212 -11.25 23.39 -15.57
C ASP A 212 -10.04 22.72 -14.88
N PRO A 213 -9.25 23.48 -14.09
CA PRO A 213 -8.00 22.97 -13.52
C PRO A 213 -8.24 21.87 -12.47
N LEU A 214 -9.43 21.83 -11.85
CA LEU A 214 -9.81 20.81 -10.87
C LEU A 214 -10.52 19.61 -11.49
N GLY A 215 -10.93 19.68 -12.76
CA GLY A 215 -11.69 18.64 -13.46
C GLY A 215 -11.12 17.21 -13.30
N PRO A 216 -9.82 16.98 -13.55
CA PRO A 216 -9.23 15.65 -13.35
C PRO A 216 -9.10 15.26 -11.87
N TYR A 217 -9.06 16.22 -10.95
CA TYR A 217 -8.97 15.96 -9.51
C TYR A 217 -10.30 15.51 -8.93
N GLU A 218 -11.38 16.14 -9.37
CA GLU A 218 -12.77 15.91 -8.95
C GLU A 218 -13.48 14.87 -9.83
N GLY A 219 -12.78 14.29 -10.81
CA GLY A 219 -13.26 13.19 -11.64
C GLY A 219 -14.20 13.58 -12.78
N ARG A 220 -14.39 14.89 -13.05
CA ARG A 220 -15.24 15.40 -14.14
C ARG A 220 -14.77 15.00 -15.54
N LEU A 221 -13.49 14.67 -15.70
CA LEU A 221 -12.92 14.21 -16.97
C LEU A 221 -13.07 12.69 -17.17
N GLY A 222 -13.81 12.01 -16.30
CA GLY A 222 -13.93 10.55 -16.31
C GLY A 222 -12.63 9.85 -15.92
N GLY A 223 -12.50 8.60 -16.32
CA GLY A 223 -11.30 7.80 -16.08
C GLY A 223 -10.68 7.28 -17.38
N ILE A 224 -9.42 6.88 -17.28
CA ILE A 224 -8.70 6.11 -18.29
C ILE A 224 -8.38 4.75 -17.67
N LEU A 225 -8.66 3.67 -18.41
CA LEU A 225 -8.12 2.35 -18.18
C LEU A 225 -7.05 2.09 -19.25
N ALA A 226 -5.79 1.97 -18.84
CA ALA A 226 -4.70 1.59 -19.70
C ALA A 226 -4.21 0.18 -19.38
N VAL A 227 -3.86 -0.56 -20.44
CA VAL A 227 -3.29 -1.90 -20.38
C VAL A 227 -1.85 -1.83 -20.85
N TYR A 228 -0.94 -2.37 -20.05
CA TYR A 228 0.48 -2.43 -20.34
C TYR A 228 0.95 -3.88 -20.39
N ASP A 229 1.95 -4.15 -21.23
CA ASP A 229 2.76 -5.35 -21.11
C ASP A 229 3.55 -5.28 -19.79
N ALA A 230 3.40 -6.26 -18.90
CA ALA A 230 4.05 -6.26 -17.60
C ALA A 230 5.58 -6.42 -17.72
N THR A 231 6.08 -7.01 -18.81
CA THR A 231 7.51 -7.31 -19.01
C THR A 231 8.28 -6.14 -19.61
N SER A 232 7.68 -5.39 -20.54
CA SER A 232 8.31 -4.28 -21.27
C SER A 232 7.83 -2.89 -20.81
N GLY A 233 6.65 -2.83 -20.19
CA GLY A 233 5.97 -1.59 -19.84
C GLY A 233 5.35 -0.86 -21.04
N GLU A 234 5.30 -1.49 -22.22
CA GLU A 234 4.65 -0.88 -23.39
C GLU A 234 3.14 -0.85 -23.21
N GLN A 235 2.53 0.28 -23.58
CA GLN A 235 1.07 0.42 -23.55
C GLN A 235 0.47 -0.34 -24.74
N LEU A 236 -0.43 -1.27 -24.44
CA LEU A 236 -1.04 -2.17 -25.41
C LEU A 236 -2.46 -1.73 -25.80
N ALA A 237 -3.19 -1.13 -24.84
CA ALA A 237 -4.54 -0.66 -25.08
C ALA A 237 -4.93 0.46 -24.11
N GLU A 238 -5.95 1.21 -24.50
CA GLU A 238 -6.59 2.25 -23.67
C GLU A 238 -8.11 2.23 -23.87
N ARG A 239 -8.84 2.53 -22.79
CA ARG A 239 -10.29 2.70 -22.77
C ARG A 239 -10.67 3.88 -21.86
N LYS A 240 -11.66 4.65 -22.28
CA LYS A 240 -12.30 5.66 -21.42
C LYS A 240 -13.28 4.99 -20.46
N LEU A 241 -13.37 5.52 -19.26
CA LEU A 241 -14.33 5.15 -18.22
C LEU A 241 -15.25 6.36 -17.96
N SER A 242 -16.51 6.10 -17.60
CA SER A 242 -17.48 7.16 -17.26
C SER A 242 -17.03 8.03 -16.10
N ALA A 243 -16.37 7.41 -15.12
CA ALA A 243 -15.80 8.04 -13.94
C ALA A 243 -14.44 7.39 -13.60
N PRO A 244 -13.58 8.05 -12.82
CA PRO A 244 -12.39 7.41 -12.25
C PRO A 244 -12.73 6.19 -11.40
N PRO A 245 -11.81 5.22 -11.25
CA PRO A 245 -11.96 4.17 -10.25
C PRO A 245 -11.83 4.74 -8.83
N VAL A 246 -12.54 4.12 -7.88
CA VAL A 246 -12.26 4.31 -6.45
C VAL A 246 -10.85 3.84 -6.11
N PHE A 247 -10.28 4.32 -5.01
CA PHE A 247 -8.90 3.96 -4.65
C PHE A 247 -8.80 2.46 -4.37
N ASN A 248 -7.83 1.79 -5.00
CA ASN A 248 -7.63 0.34 -4.92
C ASN A 248 -8.87 -0.50 -5.36
N GLY A 249 -9.81 0.09 -6.12
CA GLY A 249 -11.08 -0.52 -6.47
C GLY A 249 -11.08 -1.38 -7.73
N MET A 250 -10.04 -2.17 -7.99
CA MET A 250 -9.95 -3.02 -9.18
C MET A 250 -9.55 -4.44 -8.79
N ALA A 251 -10.17 -5.43 -9.44
CA ALA A 251 -9.86 -6.84 -9.25
C ALA A 251 -9.92 -7.58 -10.59
N ALA A 252 -9.16 -8.67 -10.71
CA ALA A 252 -9.29 -9.61 -11.81
C ALA A 252 -9.62 -11.01 -11.28
N ALA A 253 -10.63 -11.65 -11.84
CA ALA A 253 -11.02 -13.00 -11.49
C ALA A 253 -11.74 -13.67 -12.65
N ARG A 254 -11.49 -14.98 -12.86
CA ARG A 254 -12.20 -15.81 -13.85
C ARG A 254 -12.23 -15.18 -15.26
N GLY A 255 -11.08 -14.65 -15.72
CA GLY A 255 -10.96 -14.02 -17.04
C GLY A 255 -11.62 -12.65 -17.17
N ARG A 256 -12.08 -12.05 -16.06
CA ARG A 256 -12.74 -10.74 -16.05
C ARG A 256 -11.99 -9.73 -15.20
N LEU A 257 -11.99 -8.48 -15.66
CA LEU A 257 -11.53 -7.31 -14.92
C LEU A 257 -12.76 -6.55 -14.40
N LEU A 258 -12.82 -6.34 -13.10
CA LEU A 258 -13.87 -5.61 -12.39
C LEU A 258 -13.30 -4.30 -11.85
N ILE A 259 -14.03 -3.20 -12.05
CA ILE A 259 -13.61 -1.87 -11.60
C ILE A 259 -14.79 -1.17 -10.93
N SER A 260 -14.64 -0.81 -9.66
CA SER A 260 -15.58 0.05 -8.94
C SER A 260 -15.26 1.51 -9.23
N LEU A 261 -16.24 2.26 -9.72
CA LEU A 261 -16.07 3.65 -10.15
C LEU A 261 -16.62 4.63 -9.10
N THR A 262 -16.13 5.87 -9.12
CA THR A 262 -16.54 6.91 -8.16
C THR A 262 -17.98 7.40 -8.37
N ASP A 263 -18.61 7.07 -9.50
CA ASP A 263 -20.03 7.32 -9.76
C ASP A 263 -20.97 6.25 -9.16
N GLY A 264 -20.41 5.27 -8.43
CA GLY A 264 -21.16 4.18 -7.80
C GLY A 264 -21.42 2.98 -8.71
N SER A 265 -21.01 3.03 -9.99
CA SER A 265 -21.14 1.92 -10.92
C SER A 265 -19.97 0.93 -10.82
N VAL A 266 -20.17 -0.28 -11.37
CA VAL A 266 -19.11 -1.28 -11.54
C VAL A 266 -18.98 -1.61 -13.02
N ALA A 267 -17.80 -1.41 -13.58
CA ALA A 267 -17.46 -1.82 -14.93
C ALA A 267 -16.88 -3.24 -14.94
N CYS A 268 -17.24 -4.03 -15.95
CA CYS A 268 -16.73 -5.39 -16.15
C CYS A 268 -16.21 -5.54 -17.58
N PHE A 269 -14.99 -6.01 -17.73
CA PHE A 269 -14.35 -6.31 -19.01
C PHE A 269 -13.89 -7.76 -19.06
N GLY A 270 -13.91 -8.39 -20.23
CA GLY A 270 -13.56 -9.81 -20.42
C GLY A 270 -14.64 -10.56 -21.20
N GLU A 271 -14.34 -11.80 -21.58
CA GLU A 271 -15.30 -12.65 -22.29
C GLU A 271 -16.47 -13.05 -21.37
N ARG A 272 -17.63 -13.27 -22.01
CA ARG A 272 -18.85 -13.70 -21.32
C ARG A 272 -18.75 -15.16 -20.90
#